data_AF-A0A6B2T2L8-F1
#
_entry.id   AF-A0A6B2T2L8-F1
#
_cell.length_a   1.000
_cell.length_b   1.000
_cell.length_c   1.000
_cell.angle_alpha   90.00
_cell.angle_beta   90.00
_cell.angle_gamma   90.00
#
_symmetry.space_group_name_H-M   'P 1'
#
loop_
_entity.id
_entity.type
_entity.pdbx_description
1 polymer ?
#
loop_
_entity_poly.entity_id
_entity_poly.type
_entity_poly.pdbx_seq_one_letter_code
_entity_poly.pdbx_strand_id
1 'polypeptide(L)'
;MATAGQVQEKLGQVLLGVQREGPGVAVEILELRVGDVAPALLIELDVRVSGELWRVSLDYKGQETSLVSGDLADETVDYLALLMRTHLFEWWHTKATERVAKRMGVRLA
;
A
#
# COMPACT_ATOMS: atom_id res chain seq x y z
N MET A 1 8.47 -9.55 16.14
CA MET A 1 7.52 -8.60 15.54
C MET A 1 8.28 -7.41 15.04
N ALA A 2 8.14 -7.14 13.74
CA ALA A 2 8.70 -5.96 13.12
C ALA A 2 8.00 -4.70 13.65
N THR A 3 8.76 -3.64 13.87
CA THR A 3 8.18 -2.34 14.22
C THR A 3 7.60 -1.65 13.00
N ALA A 4 6.65 -0.73 13.19
CA ALA A 4 6.11 0.09 12.11
C ALA A 4 7.21 0.80 11.31
N GLY A 5 8.26 1.31 12.00
CA GLY A 5 9.41 1.94 11.35
C GLY A 5 10.19 0.99 10.44
N GLN A 6 10.46 -0.24 10.88
CA GLN A 6 11.15 -1.25 10.06
C GLN A 6 10.32 -1.66 8.84
N VAL A 7 9.01 -1.85 9.02
CA VAL A 7 8.09 -2.17 7.92
C VAL A 7 8.04 -1.02 6.91
N GLN A 8 7.95 0.22 7.39
CA GLN A 8 7.92 1.42 6.56
C GLN A 8 9.22 1.58 5.75
N GLU A 9 10.38 1.44 6.40
CA GLU A 9 11.68 1.57 5.75
C GLU A 9 11.85 0.53 4.64
N LYS A 10 11.63 -0.75 4.94
CA LYS A 10 11.81 -1.83 3.96
C LYS A 10 10.82 -1.75 2.81
N LEU A 11 9.54 -1.52 3.08
CA LEU A 11 8.54 -1.35 2.02
C LEU A 11 8.81 -0.09 1.20
N GLY A 12 9.26 1.00 1.84
CA GLY A 12 9.59 2.25 1.17
C GLY A 12 10.71 2.08 0.13
N GLN A 13 11.72 1.26 0.42
CA GLN A 13 12.80 0.94 -0.53
C GLN A 13 12.30 0.25 -1.80
N VAL A 14 11.19 -0.48 -1.73
CA VAL A 14 10.63 -1.26 -2.86
C VAL A 14 9.52 -0.50 -3.59
N LEU A 15 8.68 0.25 -2.85
CA LEU A 15 7.43 0.80 -3.36
C LEU A 15 7.47 2.28 -3.74
N LEU A 16 8.35 3.09 -3.14
CA LEU A 16 8.39 4.52 -3.47
C LEU A 16 8.78 4.74 -4.95
N GLY A 17 8.18 5.76 -5.56
CA GLY A 17 8.35 6.08 -6.97
C GLY A 17 7.29 5.45 -7.87
N VAL A 18 7.62 5.31 -9.15
CA VAL A 18 6.65 4.97 -10.20
C VAL A 18 6.43 3.46 -10.28
N GLN A 19 5.20 3.04 -9.98
CA GLN A 19 4.69 1.68 -10.12
C GLN A 19 3.91 1.56 -11.44
N ARG A 20 4.10 0.45 -12.15
CA ARG A 20 3.42 0.16 -13.43
C ARG A 20 2.86 -1.25 -13.46
N GLU A 21 1.65 -1.39 -13.98
CA GLU A 21 1.05 -2.66 -14.35
C GLU A 21 0.84 -2.69 -15.87
N GLY A 22 1.75 -3.35 -16.58
CA GLY A 22 1.73 -3.42 -18.05
C GLY A 22 1.82 -2.05 -18.74
N PRO A 23 1.28 -1.91 -19.97
CA PRO A 23 1.24 -0.64 -20.70
C PRO A 23 0.14 0.33 -20.19
N GLY A 24 -0.49 0.02 -19.06
CA GLY A 24 -1.66 0.72 -18.54
C GLY A 24 -1.34 1.92 -17.66
N VAL A 25 -2.09 2.05 -16.57
CA VAL A 25 -1.97 3.13 -15.59
C VAL A 25 -0.59 3.09 -14.93
N ALA A 26 0.00 4.26 -14.71
CA ALA A 26 1.14 4.43 -13.83
C ALA A 26 0.69 5.12 -12.54
N VAL A 27 1.09 4.56 -11.40
CA VAL A 27 0.84 5.10 -10.08
C VAL A 27 2.17 5.47 -9.46
N GLU A 28 2.38 6.75 -9.14
CA GLU A 28 3.57 7.20 -8.42
C GLU A 28 3.27 7.22 -6.92
N ILE A 29 3.96 6.40 -6.14
CA ILE A 29 3.86 6.41 -4.68
C ILE A 29 4.86 7.44 -4.15
N LEU A 30 4.33 8.50 -3.54
CA LEU A 30 5.10 9.65 -3.05
C LEU A 30 5.52 9.47 -1.60
N GLU A 31 4.64 8.90 -0.78
CA GLU A 31 4.88 8.67 0.63
C GLU A 31 4.22 7.37 1.07
N LEU A 32 4.87 6.67 1.99
CA LEU A 32 4.37 5.46 2.64
C LEU A 32 4.50 5.64 4.14
N ARG A 33 3.37 5.48 4.85
CA ARG A 33 3.29 5.55 6.31
C ARG A 33 2.72 4.25 6.85
N VAL A 34 3.37 3.67 7.85
CA VAL A 34 2.85 2.50 8.58
C VAL A 34 2.30 2.99 9.92
N GLY A 35 0.98 2.95 10.07
CA GLY A 35 0.30 3.43 11.27
C GLY A 35 0.35 2.41 12.40
N ASP A 36 0.09 1.15 12.07
CA ASP A 36 0.10 0.03 13.02
C ASP A 36 0.54 -1.26 12.30
N VAL A 37 1.08 -2.19 13.06
CA VAL A 37 1.52 -3.53 12.61
C VAL A 37 0.82 -4.64 13.39
N ALA A 38 0.16 -4.35 14.52
CA ALA A 38 -0.64 -5.31 15.29
C ALA A 38 -1.68 -4.60 16.17
N PRO A 39 -2.98 -4.98 16.11
CA PRO A 39 -3.52 -6.25 15.60
C PRO A 39 -3.84 -6.25 14.09
N ALA A 40 -3.62 -5.14 13.40
CA ALA A 40 -3.77 -5.00 11.96
C ALA A 40 -2.55 -4.27 11.39
N LEU A 41 -2.22 -4.55 10.13
CA LEU A 41 -1.21 -3.82 9.40
C LEU A 41 -1.90 -2.69 8.62
N LEU A 42 -1.74 -1.47 9.12
CA LEU A 42 -2.35 -0.27 8.56
C LEU A 42 -1.31 0.53 7.79
N ILE A 43 -1.53 0.66 6.48
CA ILE A 43 -0.61 1.38 5.59
C ILE A 43 -1.36 2.51 4.90
N GLU A 44 -0.79 3.70 4.91
CA GLU A 44 -1.25 4.84 4.12
C GLU A 44 -0.24 5.20 3.05
N LEU A 45 -0.74 5.41 1.83
CA LEU A 45 0.04 5.81 0.68
C LEU A 45 -0.47 7.15 0.17
N ASP A 46 0.42 8.13 0.03
CA ASP A 46 0.11 9.30 -0.81
C ASP A 46 0.59 8.97 -2.22
N VAL A 47 -0.34 9.01 -3.19
CA VAL A 47 -0.10 8.58 -4.56
C VAL A 47 -0.53 9.63 -5.56
N ARG A 48 0.21 9.73 -6.65
CA ARG A 48 -0.17 10.49 -7.84
C ARG A 48 -0.54 9.55 -8.97
N VAL A 49 -1.76 9.70 -9.48
CA VAL A 49 -2.27 8.90 -10.59
C VAL A 49 -3.03 9.79 -11.55
N SER A 50 -2.66 9.75 -12.84
CA SER A 50 -3.27 10.60 -13.88
C SER A 50 -3.32 12.10 -13.54
N GLY A 51 -2.30 12.60 -12.83
CA GLY A 51 -2.18 13.99 -12.41
C GLY A 51 -2.97 14.36 -11.14
N GLU A 52 -3.74 13.43 -10.58
CA GLU A 52 -4.49 13.64 -9.34
C GLU A 52 -3.72 13.13 -8.13
N LEU A 53 -3.88 13.80 -6.99
CA LEU A 53 -3.25 13.42 -5.73
C LEU A 53 -4.26 12.75 -4.80
N TRP A 54 -3.90 11.59 -4.28
CA TRP A 54 -4.76 10.75 -3.47
C TRP A 54 -4.03 10.23 -2.23
N ARG A 55 -4.76 10.09 -1.13
CA ARG A 55 -4.35 9.28 0.02
C ARG A 55 -5.12 7.97 -0.01
N VAL A 56 -4.42 6.85 -0.01
CA VAL A 56 -5.00 5.51 -0.05
C VAL A 56 -4.62 4.77 1.24
N SER A 57 -5.62 4.25 1.94
CA SER A 57 -5.44 3.43 3.15
C SER A 57 -5.67 1.96 2.80
N LEU A 58 -4.67 1.13 3.10
CA LEU A 58 -4.70 -0.33 2.99
C LEU A 58 -4.73 -0.92 4.40
N ASP A 59 -5.78 -1.67 4.71
CA ASP A 59 -6.02 -2.29 6.03
C ASP A 59 -5.94 -3.82 5.89
N TYR A 60 -4.86 -4.39 6.41
CA TYR A 60 -4.54 -5.81 6.32
C TYR A 60 -4.75 -6.50 7.67
N LYS A 61 -5.57 -7.56 7.70
CA LYS A 61 -5.98 -8.28 8.92
C LYS A 61 -5.72 -9.78 8.79
N GLY A 62 -5.41 -10.43 9.91
CA GLY A 62 -5.29 -11.89 9.94
C GLY A 62 -3.97 -12.35 9.32
N GLN A 63 -4.04 -13.05 8.19
CA GLN A 63 -2.87 -13.69 7.60
C GLN A 63 -1.82 -12.66 7.15
N GLU A 64 -2.24 -11.53 6.58
CA GLU A 64 -1.34 -10.48 6.14
C GLU A 64 -0.67 -9.77 7.32
N THR A 65 -1.37 -9.62 8.44
CA THR A 65 -0.76 -9.13 9.69
C THR A 65 0.25 -10.11 10.26
N SER A 66 0.03 -11.42 10.08
CA SER A 66 0.96 -12.45 10.56
C SER A 66 2.33 -12.37 9.86
N LEU A 67 2.39 -11.81 8.64
CA LEU A 67 3.64 -11.61 7.90
C LEU A 67 4.60 -10.66 8.62
N VAL A 68 4.09 -9.67 9.35
CA VAL A 68 4.92 -8.71 10.11
C VAL A 68 5.10 -9.11 11.59
N SER A 69 4.52 -10.24 12.01
CA SER A 69 4.56 -10.72 13.40
C SER A 69 5.91 -11.32 13.82
N GLY A 70 6.69 -11.82 12.85
CA GLY A 70 8.03 -12.40 13.05
C GLY A 70 9.17 -11.41 12.78
N ASP A 71 10.28 -11.94 12.26
CA ASP A 71 11.35 -11.15 11.65
C ASP A 71 10.95 -10.78 10.22
N LEU A 72 11.13 -9.51 9.85
CA LEU A 72 10.73 -9.01 8.53
C LEU A 72 11.77 -9.42 7.46
N ALA A 73 11.71 -10.67 7.04
CA ALA A 73 12.54 -11.23 5.97
C ALA A 73 12.26 -10.54 4.63
N ASP A 74 13.25 -10.51 3.75
CA ASP A 74 13.15 -9.77 2.48
C ASP A 74 12.09 -10.38 1.56
N GLU A 75 11.92 -11.71 1.56
CA GLU A 75 10.87 -12.39 0.79
C GLU A 75 9.46 -11.99 1.27
N THR A 76 9.32 -11.69 2.56
CA THR A 76 8.07 -11.21 3.13
C THR A 76 7.78 -9.77 2.70
N VAL A 77 8.80 -8.93 2.61
CA VAL A 77 8.70 -7.56 2.11
C VAL A 77 8.32 -7.57 0.63
N ASP A 78 8.96 -8.41 -0.18
CA ASP A 78 8.65 -8.55 -1.61
C ASP A 78 7.21 -9.00 -1.83
N TYR A 79 6.74 -9.96 -1.03
CA TYR A 79 5.35 -10.42 -1.09
C TYR A 79 4.36 -9.32 -0.69
N LEU A 80 4.62 -8.61 0.42
CA LEU A 80 3.79 -7.48 0.84
C LEU A 80 3.78 -6.36 -0.21
N ALA A 81 4.92 -6.05 -0.81
CA ALA A 81 5.03 -5.04 -1.85
C ALA A 81 4.22 -5.44 -3.10
N LEU A 82 4.30 -6.71 -3.52
CA LEU A 82 3.47 -7.24 -4.59
C LEU A 82 1.98 -7.10 -4.27
N LEU A 83 1.55 -7.52 -3.08
CA LEU A 83 0.16 -7.46 -2.63
C LEU A 83 -0.37 -6.03 -2.59
N MET A 84 0.40 -5.10 -2.02
CA MET A 84 0.06 -3.68 -1.96
C MET A 84 -0.06 -3.07 -3.35
N ARG A 85 0.85 -3.40 -4.26
CA ARG A 85 0.78 -2.94 -5.65
C ARG A 85 -0.52 -3.44 -6.30
N THR A 86 -0.84 -4.73 -6.18
CA THR A 86 -2.08 -5.30 -6.72
C THR A 86 -3.32 -4.59 -6.17
N HIS A 87 -3.43 -4.43 -4.84
CA HIS A 87 -4.58 -3.75 -4.23
C HIS A 87 -4.68 -2.28 -4.62
N LEU A 88 -3.55 -1.59 -4.82
CA LEU A 88 -3.53 -0.19 -5.25
C LEU A 88 -4.05 -0.03 -6.69
N PHE A 89 -3.64 -0.91 -7.61
CA PHE A 89 -4.14 -0.89 -8.98
C PHE A 89 -5.62 -1.30 -9.04
N GLU A 90 -6.01 -2.34 -8.30
CA GLU A 90 -7.41 -2.74 -8.18
C GLU A 90 -8.27 -1.58 -7.67
N TRP A 91 -7.86 -0.93 -6.57
CA TRP A 91 -8.52 0.26 -6.05
C TRP A 91 -8.64 1.34 -7.12
N TRP A 92 -7.57 1.65 -7.86
CA TRP A 92 -7.63 2.68 -8.89
C TRP A 92 -8.69 2.37 -9.96
N HIS A 93 -8.83 1.11 -10.34
CA HIS A 93 -9.80 0.65 -11.33
C HIS A 93 -11.24 0.62 -10.78
N THR A 94 -11.44 0.38 -9.49
CA THR A 94 -12.77 0.21 -8.89
C THR A 94 -13.27 1.39 -8.04
N LYS A 95 -12.43 2.40 -7.74
CA LYS A 95 -12.76 3.52 -6.84
C LYS A 95 -14.04 4.29 -7.19
N ALA A 96 -14.44 4.29 -8.46
CA ALA A 96 -15.63 5.01 -8.94
C ALA A 96 -16.92 4.16 -8.83
N THR A 97 -16.81 2.84 -8.74
CA THR A 97 -17.92 1.89 -8.84
C THR A 97 -18.18 1.16 -7.53
N GLU A 98 -17.14 0.89 -6.74
CA GLU A 98 -17.24 0.07 -5.53
C GLU A 98 -17.21 0.91 -4.25
N ARG A 99 -18.22 0.68 -3.39
CA ARG A 99 -18.37 1.41 -2.12
C ARG A 99 -17.21 1.19 -1.14
N VAL A 100 -16.52 0.05 -1.21
CA VAL A 100 -15.35 -0.24 -0.38
C VAL A 100 -14.14 0.53 -0.91
N ALA A 101 -13.83 0.42 -2.21
CA ALA A 101 -12.75 1.16 -2.85
C ALA A 101 -12.89 2.69 -2.69
N LYS A 102 -14.12 3.22 -2.77
CA LYS A 102 -14.39 4.64 -2.51
C LYS A 102 -14.00 5.10 -1.10
N ARG A 103 -14.04 4.23 -0.10
CA ARG A 103 -13.66 4.55 1.29
C ARG A 103 -12.16 4.38 1.55
N MET A 104 -11.45 3.64 0.69
CA MET A 104 -10.02 3.44 0.79
C MET A 104 -9.23 4.67 0.33
N GLY A 105 -9.79 5.48 -0.56
CA GLY A 105 -9.07 6.62 -1.16
C GLY A 105 -9.75 7.96 -0.91
N VAL A 106 -8.98 8.95 -0.48
CA VAL A 106 -9.42 10.35 -0.36
C VAL A 106 -8.58 11.21 -1.30
N ARG A 107 -9.24 12.01 -2.14
CA ARG A 107 -8.57 12.97 -3.00
C ARG A 107 -8.03 14.13 -2.16
N LEU A 108 -6.76 14.48 -2.33
CA LEU A 108 -6.10 15.55 -1.58
C LEU A 108 -6.11 16.91 -2.31
N ALA A 109 -6.25 16.90 -3.64
CA ALA A 109 -6.41 18.08 -4.50
C ALA A 109 -7.04 17.70 -5.86
#